data_AF-A0A9D6IA82-F1
#
_entry.id   AF-A0A9D6IA82-F1
#
_cell.length_a   1.000
_cell.length_b   1.000
_cell.length_c   1.000
_cell.angle_alpha   90.00
_cell.angle_beta   90.00
_cell.angle_gamma   90.00
#
_symmetry.space_group_name_H-M   'P 1'
#
loop_
_entity.id
_entity.type
_entity.pdbx_description
1 polymer ?
#
loop_
_entity_poly.entity_id
_entity_poly.type
_entity_poly.pdbx_seq_one_letter_code
_entity_poly.pdbx_strand_id
1 'polypeptide(L)'
;MRRQLVALAGIVLLMAGLAAGYDWYTHGKWYAKEPAKDFRLAKLIADIRLATERYLDVAQAKADGYAQISGNVPLEGYHFHKLGIGQFEYAQPATLLYIRTDGTWRLVGLEYAVAGERPAESPFPGVAWERRRAMCRYGDWQEFPSRSRQGCPSIHPETKSPFVAWYPDLWVIHLWLWYPNPYGLFAGLNPLLAPFDDRTLPPDEAGSWAAWREHTAFSNFNHNASGWLVVLMGLAMGVAVVWGREEHGRLHFLWPTLALGLAAFILYRSDPEYWPYGARSLVEALGDREAIEHKLSGLIIVAIGIVEWLRVRGTLSHWAWGLLFPWLAITGGTLLLFHLHPVSNFNYLGRNNQPHITEGITAILAGATYLLAEWGIMRQRWWRLGPAVLVILMGAQLILYLE
;
A
#
# COMPACT_ATOMS: atom_id res chain seq x y z
N MET A 1 -20.73 -31.14 20.17
CA MET A 1 -20.54 -30.11 21.22
C MET A 1 -19.12 -29.54 21.31
N ARG A 2 -18.07 -30.23 21.82
CA ARG A 2 -16.74 -29.60 22.04
C ARG A 2 -16.12 -28.96 20.78
N ARG A 3 -16.12 -29.64 19.63
CA ARG A 3 -15.60 -29.09 18.36
C ARG A 3 -16.42 -27.91 17.83
N GLN A 4 -17.74 -27.94 18.02
CA GLN A 4 -18.65 -26.86 17.60
C GLN A 4 -18.53 -25.63 18.51
N LEU A 5 -18.27 -25.81 19.81
CA LEU A 5 -17.97 -24.72 20.74
C LEU A 5 -16.62 -24.08 20.45
N VAL A 6 -15.60 -24.88 20.12
CA VAL A 6 -14.30 -24.35 19.66
C VAL A 6 -14.44 -23.67 18.29
N ALA A 7 -15.28 -24.19 17.40
CA ALA A 7 -15.60 -23.56 16.13
C ALA A 7 -16.31 -22.21 16.32
N LEU A 8 -17.31 -22.14 17.20
CA LEU A 8 -18.00 -20.90 17.54
C LEU A 8 -17.06 -19.89 18.18
N ALA A 9 -16.22 -20.33 19.14
CA ALA A 9 -15.18 -19.49 19.74
C ALA A 9 -14.17 -19.01 18.67
N GLY A 10 -13.85 -19.87 17.71
CA GLY A 10 -13.07 -19.52 16.53
C GLY A 10 -13.75 -18.43 15.69
N ILE A 11 -14.99 -18.62 15.25
CA ILE A 11 -15.73 -17.59 14.50
C ILE A 11 -15.78 -16.27 15.29
N VAL A 12 -16.02 -16.33 16.61
CA VAL A 12 -16.06 -15.14 17.46
C VAL A 12 -14.68 -14.46 17.54
N LEU A 13 -13.60 -15.21 17.69
CA LEU A 13 -12.23 -14.68 17.67
C LEU A 13 -11.85 -14.14 16.30
N LEU A 14 -12.32 -14.77 15.22
CA LEU A 14 -12.18 -14.29 13.85
C LEU A 14 -12.89 -12.94 13.73
N MET A 15 -14.18 -12.87 14.05
CA MET A 15 -14.97 -11.64 14.00
C MET A 15 -14.39 -10.54 14.90
N ALA A 16 -13.87 -10.88 16.08
CA ALA A 16 -13.18 -9.94 16.97
C ALA A 16 -11.84 -9.48 16.40
N GLY A 17 -11.06 -10.38 15.79
CA GLY A 17 -9.81 -10.04 15.09
C GLY A 17 -10.04 -9.22 13.82
N LEU A 18 -11.11 -9.51 13.08
CA LEU A 18 -11.58 -8.72 11.94
C LEU A 18 -12.06 -7.34 12.38
N ALA A 19 -12.79 -7.24 13.49
CA ALA A 19 -13.23 -5.96 14.05
C ALA A 19 -12.06 -5.14 14.60
N ALA A 20 -11.12 -5.77 15.31
CA ALA A 20 -9.91 -5.11 15.80
C ALA A 20 -8.97 -4.72 14.64
N GLY A 21 -8.86 -5.56 13.62
CA GLY A 21 -8.13 -5.29 12.38
C GLY A 21 -8.78 -4.17 11.57
N TYR A 22 -10.10 -4.15 11.47
CA TYR A 22 -10.88 -3.06 10.88
C TYR A 22 -10.59 -1.76 11.63
N ASP A 23 -10.73 -1.74 12.96
CA ASP A 23 -10.53 -0.51 13.75
C ASP A 23 -9.08 -0.01 13.72
N TRP A 24 -8.10 -0.93 13.69
CA TRP A 24 -6.68 -0.64 13.47
C TRP A 24 -6.40 -0.10 12.06
N TYR A 25 -7.15 -0.54 11.06
CA TYR A 25 -6.89 -0.23 9.66
C TYR A 25 -7.66 1.00 9.15
N THR A 26 -8.93 1.16 9.50
CA THR A 26 -9.81 2.22 8.97
C THR A 26 -9.54 3.59 9.55
N HIS A 27 -8.75 3.71 10.62
CA HIS A 27 -8.59 4.96 11.35
C HIS A 27 -7.28 5.73 11.10
N GLY A 28 -6.56 5.48 9.99
CA GLY A 28 -5.41 6.36 9.73
C GLY A 28 -4.58 6.22 8.46
N LYS A 29 -4.92 5.35 7.50
CA LYS A 29 -4.04 5.17 6.33
C LYS A 29 -4.28 6.13 5.16
N TRP A 30 -5.51 6.60 4.92
CA TRP A 30 -5.80 7.49 3.78
C TRP A 30 -6.82 8.56 4.11
N TYR A 31 -7.87 8.19 4.86
CA TYR A 31 -8.70 9.17 5.52
C TYR A 31 -7.85 9.83 6.61
N ALA A 32 -7.62 11.13 6.50
CA ALA A 32 -6.99 11.85 7.59
C ALA A 32 -7.81 11.59 8.85
N LYS A 33 -7.13 11.31 9.97
CA LYS A 33 -7.78 11.35 11.26
C LYS A 33 -8.34 12.76 11.42
N GLU A 34 -9.66 12.88 11.29
CA GLU A 34 -10.27 14.20 11.31
C GLU A 34 -10.19 14.75 12.74
N PRO A 35 -9.69 15.98 12.93
CA PRO A 35 -9.77 16.66 14.21
C PRO A 35 -11.25 16.75 14.65
N ALA A 36 -11.47 16.89 15.95
CA ALA A 36 -12.82 17.15 16.46
C ALA A 36 -13.41 18.37 15.74
N LYS A 37 -14.59 18.19 15.12
CA LYS A 37 -15.30 19.23 14.38
C LYS A 37 -15.92 20.24 15.36
N ASP A 38 -15.07 21.04 15.99
CA ASP A 38 -15.45 22.06 16.96
C ASP A 38 -15.37 23.47 16.35
N PHE A 39 -15.93 24.44 17.08
CA PHE A 39 -15.95 25.84 16.64
C PHE A 39 -14.55 26.44 16.50
N ARG A 40 -13.56 25.98 17.29
CA ARG A 40 -12.19 26.51 17.25
C ARG A 40 -11.50 26.11 15.96
N LEU A 41 -11.63 24.84 15.57
CA LEU A 41 -11.13 24.38 14.28
C LEU A 41 -11.81 25.12 13.13
N ALA A 42 -13.14 25.25 13.16
CA ALA A 42 -13.86 25.96 12.09
C ALA A 42 -13.39 27.41 11.95
N LYS A 43 -13.19 28.13 13.06
CA LYS A 43 -12.63 29.48 13.07
C LYS A 43 -11.20 29.51 12.52
N LEU A 44 -10.33 28.61 12.99
CA LEU A 44 -8.95 28.52 12.51
C LEU A 44 -8.89 28.30 10.99
N ILE A 45 -9.71 27.38 10.47
CA ILE A 45 -9.81 27.11 9.04
C ILE A 45 -10.29 28.34 8.26
N ALA A 46 -11.25 29.09 8.79
CA ALA A 46 -11.70 30.34 8.18
C ALA A 46 -10.59 31.41 8.16
N ASP A 47 -9.85 31.57 9.25
CA ASP A 47 -8.74 32.52 9.36
C ASP A 47 -7.62 32.19 8.37
N ILE A 48 -7.25 30.90 8.23
CA ILE A 48 -6.26 30.45 7.23
C ILE A 48 -6.76 30.69 5.81
N ARG A 49 -8.05 30.43 5.54
CA ARG A 49 -8.63 30.68 4.23
C ARG A 49 -8.57 32.15 3.85
N LEU A 50 -8.92 33.06 4.78
CA LEU A 50 -8.79 34.51 4.56
C LEU A 50 -7.33 34.91 4.33
N ALA A 51 -6.39 34.39 5.11
CA ALA A 51 -4.97 34.71 4.98
C ALA A 51 -4.36 34.28 3.63
N THR A 52 -4.92 33.24 2.99
CA THR A 52 -4.40 32.64 1.76
C THR A 52 -5.23 32.96 0.51
N GLU A 53 -6.36 33.66 0.64
CA GLU A 53 -7.26 33.99 -0.47
C GLU A 53 -6.56 34.74 -1.61
N ARG A 54 -5.65 35.67 -1.29
CA ARG A 54 -4.86 36.39 -2.29
C ARG A 54 -4.04 35.47 -3.20
N TYR A 55 -3.69 34.27 -2.73
CA TYR A 55 -2.90 33.29 -3.50
C TYR A 55 -3.74 32.46 -4.47
N LEU A 56 -5.06 32.67 -4.53
CA LEU A 56 -5.85 32.24 -5.69
C LEU A 56 -5.27 32.80 -6.99
N ASP A 57 -4.64 33.99 -6.94
CA ASP A 57 -3.76 34.50 -7.97
C ASP A 57 -2.29 34.09 -7.70
N VAL A 58 -1.76 33.22 -8.56
CA VAL A 58 -0.36 32.76 -8.47
C VAL A 58 0.65 33.90 -8.61
N ALA A 59 0.30 35.02 -9.26
CA ALA A 59 1.20 36.16 -9.35
C ALA A 59 1.43 36.82 -7.97
N GLN A 60 0.40 36.87 -7.13
CA GLN A 60 0.52 37.34 -5.74
C GLN A 60 1.39 36.39 -4.92
N ALA A 61 1.23 35.07 -5.10
CA ALA A 61 2.11 34.10 -4.45
C ALA A 61 3.57 34.30 -4.83
N LYS A 62 3.86 34.48 -6.13
CA LYS A 62 5.21 34.76 -6.62
C LYS A 62 5.77 36.07 -6.08
N ALA A 63 4.95 37.14 -6.04
CA ALA A 63 5.34 38.43 -5.49
C ALA A 63 5.68 38.33 -3.99
N ASP A 64 4.98 37.46 -3.26
CA ASP A 64 5.22 37.18 -1.84
C ASP A 64 6.39 36.19 -1.58
N GLY A 65 7.09 35.76 -2.64
CA GLY A 65 8.30 34.96 -2.56
C GLY A 65 8.11 33.44 -2.66
N TYR A 66 6.91 32.97 -3.04
CA TYR A 66 6.71 31.55 -3.35
C TYR A 66 7.26 31.23 -4.75
N ALA A 67 8.14 30.23 -4.84
CA ALA A 67 8.71 29.76 -6.09
C ALA A 67 8.31 28.31 -6.36
N GLN A 68 8.08 27.95 -7.62
CA GLN A 68 7.81 26.57 -8.00
C GLN A 68 9.05 25.71 -7.73
N ILE A 69 8.89 24.63 -6.97
CA ILE A 69 9.98 23.72 -6.59
C ILE A 69 9.77 22.27 -7.08
N SER A 70 8.63 21.97 -7.69
CA SER A 70 8.31 20.65 -8.23
C SER A 70 7.63 20.74 -9.59
N GLY A 71 7.58 19.60 -10.29
CA GLY A 71 6.55 19.33 -11.29
C GLY A 71 5.20 19.07 -10.64
N ASN A 72 4.27 18.51 -11.40
CA ASN A 72 2.98 18.05 -10.90
C ASN A 72 3.18 16.74 -10.15
N VAL A 73 3.22 16.81 -8.83
CA VAL A 73 3.33 15.63 -7.97
C VAL A 73 1.97 14.90 -8.02
N PRO A 74 1.95 13.60 -8.38
CA PRO A 74 0.68 12.86 -8.50
C PRO A 74 -0.17 12.98 -7.24
N LEU A 75 -1.44 13.39 -7.42
CA LEU A 75 -2.44 13.58 -6.37
C LEU A 75 -2.16 14.70 -5.34
N GLU A 76 -1.05 15.42 -5.46
CA GLU A 76 -0.73 16.59 -4.61
C GLU A 76 -0.78 17.91 -5.39
N GLY A 77 -0.35 17.89 -6.65
CA GLY A 77 -0.24 19.05 -7.53
C GLY A 77 1.18 19.61 -7.62
N TYR A 78 1.30 20.85 -8.07
CA TYR A 78 2.54 21.61 -8.12
C TYR A 78 2.82 22.32 -6.81
N HIS A 79 4.06 22.21 -6.33
CA HIS A 79 4.50 22.80 -5.07
C HIS A 79 5.17 24.14 -5.32
N PHE A 80 4.61 25.19 -4.75
CA PHE A 80 5.19 26.53 -4.70
C PHE A 80 5.62 26.82 -3.28
N HIS A 81 6.93 26.83 -3.03
CA HIS A 81 7.50 26.92 -1.69
C HIS A 81 8.15 28.27 -1.44
N LYS A 82 8.04 28.76 -0.21
CA LYS A 82 8.68 30.00 0.22
C LYS A 82 9.82 29.70 1.19
N LEU A 83 11.05 30.05 0.79
CA LEU A 83 12.24 29.86 1.61
C LEU A 83 12.19 30.72 2.89
N GLY A 84 12.82 30.22 3.95
CA GLY A 84 13.01 30.97 5.20
C GLY A 84 11.85 30.89 6.21
N ILE A 85 10.81 30.08 5.93
CA ILE A 85 9.77 29.76 6.93
C ILE A 85 10.35 28.75 7.93
N GLY A 86 10.89 29.26 9.04
CA GLY A 86 11.58 28.46 10.06
C GLY A 86 10.72 28.09 11.28
N GLN A 87 9.58 28.75 11.47
CA GLN A 87 8.60 28.45 12.53
C GLN A 87 7.23 28.23 11.91
N PHE A 88 6.47 27.31 12.51
CA PHE A 88 5.12 27.03 12.06
C PHE A 88 4.20 28.22 12.35
N GLU A 89 3.57 28.77 11.31
CA GLU A 89 2.56 29.82 11.42
C GLU A 89 1.36 29.48 10.54
N TYR A 90 0.15 29.44 11.13
CA TYR A 90 -1.07 29.08 10.41
C TYR A 90 -1.33 29.95 9.19
N ALA A 91 -1.10 31.27 9.30
CA ALA A 91 -1.34 32.23 8.23
C ALA A 91 -0.24 32.26 7.15
N GLN A 92 0.88 31.56 7.37
CA GLN A 92 2.04 31.53 6.47
C GLN A 92 2.42 30.08 6.16
N PRO A 93 1.67 29.40 5.27
CA PRO A 93 2.01 28.04 4.86
C PRO A 93 3.40 27.99 4.21
N ALA A 94 4.12 26.89 4.41
CA ALA A 94 5.45 26.70 3.82
C ALA A 94 5.37 26.55 2.29
N THR A 95 4.32 25.86 1.85
CA THR A 95 4.10 25.50 0.45
C THR A 95 2.63 25.74 0.08
N LEU A 96 2.41 26.25 -1.13
CA LEU A 96 1.11 26.36 -1.78
C LEU A 96 1.01 25.28 -2.86
N LEU A 97 -0.13 24.58 -2.90
CA LEU A 97 -0.38 23.49 -3.84
C LEU A 97 -1.30 23.98 -4.96
N TYR A 98 -0.84 23.87 -6.20
CA TYR A 98 -1.58 24.30 -7.37
C TYR A 98 -1.83 23.16 -8.34
N ILE A 99 -2.96 23.21 -9.05
CA ILE A 99 -3.13 22.49 -10.31
C ILE A 99 -3.01 23.47 -11.48
N ARG A 100 -2.77 22.92 -12.66
CA ARG A 100 -2.76 23.68 -13.90
C ARG A 100 -3.81 23.15 -14.87
N THR A 101 -4.69 24.02 -15.36
CA THR A 101 -5.70 23.69 -16.37
C THR A 101 -5.66 24.75 -17.46
N ASP A 102 -5.50 24.35 -18.72
CA ASP A 102 -5.42 25.26 -19.88
C ASP A 102 -4.43 26.43 -19.67
N GLY A 103 -3.27 26.10 -19.09
CA GLY A 103 -2.21 27.08 -18.78
C GLY A 103 -2.44 27.93 -17.53
N THR A 104 -3.63 27.88 -16.93
CA THR A 104 -4.02 28.67 -15.74
C THR A 104 -3.75 27.90 -14.46
N TRP A 105 -3.16 28.58 -13.48
CA TRP A 105 -2.89 28.05 -12.15
C TRP A 105 -4.11 28.20 -11.25
N ARG A 106 -4.46 27.16 -10.48
CA ARG A 106 -5.51 27.21 -9.46
C ARG A 106 -5.00 26.63 -8.17
N LEU A 107 -5.09 27.41 -7.09
CA LEU A 107 -4.74 26.96 -5.75
C LEU A 107 -5.75 25.89 -5.30
N VAL A 108 -5.25 24.77 -4.80
CA VAL A 108 -6.10 23.64 -4.35
C VAL A 108 -5.91 23.34 -2.87
N GLY A 109 -4.70 23.54 -2.34
CA GLY A 109 -4.36 23.23 -0.97
C GLY A 109 -3.13 23.97 -0.49
N LEU A 110 -2.82 23.78 0.78
CA LEU A 110 -1.66 24.31 1.46
C LEU A 110 -0.87 23.13 2.05
N GLU A 111 0.42 23.32 2.24
CA GLU A 111 1.26 22.39 2.97
C GLU A 111 2.11 23.19 3.97
N TYR A 112 2.10 22.72 5.21
CA TYR A 112 3.00 23.19 6.26
C TYR A 112 4.13 22.18 6.39
N ALA A 113 5.36 22.66 6.52
CA ALA A 113 6.53 21.81 6.60
C ALA A 113 7.46 22.29 7.73
N VAL A 114 8.05 21.33 8.44
CA VAL A 114 9.12 21.57 9.42
C VAL A 114 10.28 20.64 9.10
N ALA A 115 11.49 21.19 8.99
CA ALA A 115 12.69 20.40 8.74
C ALA A 115 13.28 19.84 10.05
N GLY A 116 13.94 18.69 9.97
CA GLY A 116 14.68 18.10 11.09
C GLY A 116 13.87 17.08 11.88
N GLU A 117 13.93 17.15 13.21
CA GLU A 117 13.25 16.18 14.07
C GLU A 117 11.73 16.35 14.02
N ARG A 118 11.01 15.22 14.16
CA ARG A 118 9.54 15.23 14.18
C ARG A 118 9.04 16.09 15.34
N PRO A 119 8.22 17.13 15.09
CA PRO A 119 7.61 17.87 16.17
C PRO A 119 6.73 16.93 17.03
N ALA A 120 6.84 17.05 18.35
CA ALA A 120 6.10 16.19 19.29
C ALA A 120 4.58 16.41 19.21
N GLU A 121 4.17 17.65 18.99
CA GLU A 121 2.77 18.05 18.88
C GLU A 121 2.44 18.49 17.44
N SER A 122 1.20 18.23 17.05
CA SER A 122 0.66 18.77 15.81
C SER A 122 -0.05 20.09 16.12
N PRO A 123 0.17 21.13 15.29
CA PRO A 123 -0.58 22.38 15.40
C PRO A 123 -2.09 22.16 15.19
N PHE A 124 -2.49 21.10 14.46
CA PHE A 124 -3.89 20.72 14.32
C PHE A 124 -4.20 19.52 15.22
N PRO A 125 -4.97 19.68 16.32
CA PRO A 125 -5.21 18.61 17.28
C PRO A 125 -5.78 17.34 16.65
N GLY A 126 -5.04 16.23 16.74
CA GLY A 126 -5.46 14.93 16.17
C GLY A 126 -4.97 14.67 14.75
N VAL A 127 -4.36 15.64 14.08
CA VAL A 127 -3.69 15.47 12.78
C VAL A 127 -2.25 15.02 13.02
N ALA A 128 -1.78 13.99 12.32
CA ALA A 128 -0.41 13.51 12.45
C ALA A 128 0.51 14.20 11.43
N TRP A 129 1.78 14.41 11.81
CA TRP A 129 2.83 14.79 10.87
C TRP A 129 3.15 13.62 9.94
N GLU A 130 3.20 13.89 8.64
CA GLU A 130 3.70 12.97 7.62
C GLU A 130 5.18 13.21 7.35
N ARG A 131 5.96 12.16 7.14
CA ARG A 131 7.39 12.30 6.82
C ARG A 131 7.58 12.29 5.32
N ARG A 132 8.08 13.39 4.76
CA ARG A 132 8.68 13.42 3.42
C ARG A 132 10.18 13.14 3.54
N ARG A 133 10.66 12.14 2.83
CA ARG A 133 12.07 11.71 2.86
C ARG A 133 12.97 12.74 2.16
N ALA A 134 14.21 12.82 2.63
CA ALA A 134 15.25 13.64 2.02
C ALA A 134 15.49 13.25 0.56
N MET A 135 15.50 14.25 -0.31
CA MET A 135 15.56 14.06 -1.76
C MET A 135 16.43 15.11 -2.45
N CYS A 136 17.06 14.70 -3.54
CA CYS A 136 17.70 15.57 -4.50
C CYS A 136 16.68 15.95 -5.59
N ARG A 137 16.75 17.18 -6.08
CA ARG A 137 15.91 17.73 -7.15
C ARG A 137 16.77 18.16 -8.33
N TYR A 138 16.27 17.92 -9.54
CA TYR A 138 16.96 18.22 -10.79
C TYR A 138 16.16 19.21 -11.66
N GLY A 139 16.80 19.74 -12.71
CA GLY A 139 16.26 20.82 -13.55
C GLY A 139 15.00 20.47 -14.36
N ASP A 140 14.70 19.19 -14.48
CA ASP A 140 13.52 18.59 -15.12
C ASP A 140 12.49 18.11 -14.08
N TRP A 141 12.65 18.54 -12.83
CA TRP A 141 11.83 18.21 -11.66
C TRP A 141 12.00 16.81 -11.08
N GLN A 142 12.65 15.91 -11.80
CA GLN A 142 12.94 14.55 -11.34
C GLN A 142 13.70 14.55 -10.01
N GLU A 143 13.58 13.44 -9.30
CA GLU A 143 14.05 13.30 -7.92
C GLU A 143 15.02 12.15 -7.78
N PHE A 144 15.94 12.24 -6.82
CA PHE A 144 16.80 11.13 -6.44
C PHE A 144 16.87 11.01 -4.91
N PRO A 145 16.50 9.86 -4.32
CA PRO A 145 16.54 9.69 -2.87
C PRO A 145 17.96 9.82 -2.33
N SER A 146 18.18 10.72 -1.37
CA SER A 146 19.48 10.85 -0.71
C SER A 146 19.38 11.51 0.66
N ARG A 147 19.98 10.86 1.66
CA ARG A 147 19.98 11.33 3.06
C ARG A 147 20.84 12.58 3.28
N SER A 148 21.70 12.95 2.33
CA SER A 148 22.56 14.12 2.44
C SER A 148 22.77 14.79 1.10
N ARG A 149 23.07 16.09 1.11
CA ARG A 149 23.39 16.85 -0.09
C ARG A 149 24.57 16.26 -0.87
N GLN A 150 25.59 15.74 -0.17
CA GLN A 150 26.78 15.14 -0.78
C GLN A 150 26.46 13.83 -1.51
N GLY A 151 25.41 13.13 -1.08
CA GLY A 151 24.93 11.93 -1.75
C GLY A 151 24.09 12.21 -2.99
N CYS A 152 23.89 13.47 -3.39
CA CYS A 152 23.21 13.82 -4.62
C CYS A 152 24.16 13.77 -5.81
N PRO A 153 23.92 12.92 -6.83
CA PRO A 153 24.65 12.99 -8.09
C PRO A 153 24.55 14.39 -8.71
N SER A 154 25.65 14.92 -9.23
CA SER A 154 25.69 16.23 -9.90
C SER A 154 24.80 16.29 -11.15
N ILE A 155 24.54 15.12 -11.74
CA ILE A 155 23.68 14.89 -12.90
C ILE A 155 22.76 13.72 -12.55
N HIS A 156 21.46 13.85 -12.86
CA HIS A 156 20.50 12.78 -12.62
C HIS A 156 20.94 11.50 -13.36
N PRO A 157 21.02 10.33 -12.70
CA PRO A 157 21.58 9.11 -13.29
C PRO A 157 20.84 8.68 -14.57
N GLU A 158 19.54 8.94 -14.66
CA GLU A 158 18.70 8.56 -15.80
C GLU A 158 18.49 9.70 -16.79
N THR A 159 17.81 10.78 -16.40
CA THR A 159 17.44 11.88 -17.31
C THR A 159 18.58 12.80 -17.71
N LYS A 160 19.75 12.68 -17.06
CA LYS A 160 20.94 13.51 -17.30
C LYS A 160 20.73 15.00 -17.00
N SER A 161 19.66 15.33 -16.29
CA SER A 161 19.34 16.68 -15.85
C SER A 161 20.31 17.17 -14.77
N PRO A 162 20.67 18.46 -14.71
CA PRO A 162 21.59 18.99 -13.72
C PRO A 162 20.96 19.07 -12.32
N PHE A 163 21.77 18.80 -11.29
CA PHE A 163 21.36 18.96 -9.90
C PHE A 163 20.99 20.43 -9.60
N VAL A 164 19.85 20.62 -8.93
CA VAL A 164 19.33 21.94 -8.56
C VAL A 164 19.37 22.15 -7.06
N ALA A 165 18.78 21.24 -6.30
CA ALA A 165 18.61 21.40 -4.86
C ALA A 165 18.56 20.07 -4.12
N TRP A 166 18.88 20.11 -2.83
CA TRP A 166 18.65 18.99 -1.91
C TRP A 166 17.75 19.48 -0.78
N TYR A 167 16.75 18.67 -0.44
CA TYR A 167 15.83 18.91 0.65
C TYR A 167 16.08 17.86 1.75
N PRO A 168 16.19 18.26 3.03
CA PRO A 168 16.28 17.32 4.13
C PRO A 168 14.96 16.57 4.32
N ASP A 169 14.92 15.65 5.29
CA ASP A 169 13.64 15.12 5.76
C ASP A 169 12.76 16.28 6.24
N LEU A 170 11.50 16.27 5.79
CA LEU A 170 10.49 17.22 6.19
C LEU A 170 9.34 16.49 6.88
N TRP A 171 8.79 17.14 7.89
CA TRP A 171 7.52 16.76 8.49
C TRP A 171 6.45 17.68 7.95
N VAL A 172 5.47 17.12 7.26
CA VAL A 172 4.47 17.88 6.51
C VAL A 172 3.05 17.63 7.03
N ILE A 173 2.21 18.65 6.89
CA ILE A 173 0.75 18.56 7.04
C ILE A 173 0.11 19.26 5.84
N HIS A 174 -0.68 18.51 5.08
CA HIS A 174 -1.50 19.03 4.00
C HIS A 174 -2.82 19.59 4.52
N LEU A 175 -3.35 20.60 3.84
CA LEU A 175 -4.61 21.25 4.17
C LEU A 175 -5.35 21.68 2.89
N TRP A 176 -6.42 20.95 2.55
CA TRP A 176 -7.22 21.11 1.33
C TRP A 176 -8.34 22.15 1.47
N LEU A 177 -8.01 23.44 1.38
CA LEU A 177 -8.98 24.53 1.60
C LEU A 177 -9.74 24.99 0.37
N TRP A 178 -9.10 24.88 -0.80
CA TRP A 178 -9.56 25.50 -2.03
C TRP A 178 -10.10 24.51 -3.05
N TYR A 179 -9.93 23.22 -2.78
CA TYR A 179 -10.49 22.12 -3.55
C TYR A 179 -10.95 20.99 -2.61
N PRO A 180 -12.11 20.35 -2.86
CA PRO A 180 -12.59 19.27 -2.00
C PRO A 180 -11.62 18.09 -2.00
N ASN A 181 -11.58 17.37 -0.89
CA ASN A 181 -10.89 16.09 -0.79
C ASN A 181 -11.79 15.06 -0.11
N PRO A 182 -12.22 13.98 -0.80
CA PRO A 182 -13.08 12.94 -0.23
C PRO A 182 -12.37 12.13 0.87
N TYR A 183 -11.05 12.20 0.97
CA TYR A 183 -10.28 11.59 2.07
C TYR A 183 -10.14 12.49 3.29
N GLY A 184 -10.70 13.70 3.24
CA GLY A 184 -10.72 14.63 4.36
C GLY A 184 -9.75 15.79 4.19
N LEU A 185 -9.97 16.81 5.03
CA LEU A 185 -9.32 18.12 4.91
C LEU A 185 -7.80 18.09 5.07
N PHE A 186 -7.27 17.11 5.80
CA PHE A 186 -5.85 16.99 6.14
C PHE A 186 -5.18 15.74 5.54
N ALA A 187 -5.79 15.10 4.55
CA ALA A 187 -5.22 13.90 3.93
C ALA A 187 -3.95 14.27 3.16
N GLY A 188 -2.92 13.41 3.16
CA GLY A 188 -1.68 13.69 2.42
C GLY A 188 -1.88 13.78 0.91
N LEU A 189 -2.84 13.02 0.38
CA LEU A 189 -3.16 12.94 -1.05
C LEU A 189 -4.60 13.36 -1.34
N ASN A 190 -4.86 13.89 -2.53
CA ASN A 190 -6.20 14.21 -3.02
C ASN A 190 -6.52 13.47 -4.32
N PRO A 191 -7.38 12.43 -4.28
CA PRO A 191 -7.70 11.61 -5.45
C PRO A 191 -8.45 12.39 -6.54
N LEU A 192 -9.09 13.52 -6.20
CA LEU A 192 -9.78 14.36 -7.17
C LEU A 192 -8.81 15.17 -8.03
N LEU A 193 -7.50 15.14 -7.74
CA LEU A 193 -6.51 15.80 -8.58
C LEU A 193 -6.03 14.93 -9.76
N ALA A 194 -6.37 13.64 -9.79
CA ALA A 194 -5.94 12.72 -10.85
C ALA A 194 -6.22 13.22 -12.29
N PRO A 195 -7.37 13.88 -12.60
CA PRO A 195 -7.61 14.42 -13.95
C PRO A 195 -6.69 15.58 -14.36
N PHE A 196 -5.97 16.19 -13.42
CA PHE A 196 -5.03 17.29 -13.69
C PHE A 196 -3.59 16.82 -13.82
N ASP A 197 -3.33 15.52 -13.73
CA ASP A 197 -1.98 14.97 -13.91
C ASP A 197 -1.52 15.15 -15.36
N ASP A 198 -0.38 15.82 -15.55
CA ASP A 198 0.24 16.11 -16.84
C ASP A 198 1.50 15.27 -17.08
N ARG A 199 1.76 14.30 -16.22
CA ARG A 199 2.87 13.35 -16.28
C ARG A 199 4.25 13.99 -16.23
N THR A 200 4.36 15.17 -15.63
CA THR A 200 5.66 15.82 -15.41
C THR A 200 6.53 15.05 -14.42
N LEU A 201 5.93 14.35 -13.45
CA LEU A 201 6.63 13.44 -12.53
C LEU A 201 6.00 12.04 -12.56
N PRO A 202 6.81 10.98 -12.39
CA PRO A 202 6.29 9.65 -12.15
C PRO A 202 5.66 9.55 -10.75
N PRO A 203 4.78 8.56 -10.52
CA PRO A 203 4.31 8.21 -9.18
C PRO A 203 5.37 7.49 -8.33
N ASP A 204 5.06 7.30 -7.04
CA ASP A 204 5.73 6.38 -6.10
C ASP A 204 7.24 6.59 -5.81
N GLU A 205 7.69 7.81 -5.55
CA GLU A 205 9.13 8.13 -5.25
C GLU A 205 10.12 7.58 -6.31
N ALA A 206 9.65 7.12 -7.48
CA ALA A 206 10.43 6.36 -8.44
C ALA A 206 11.60 7.17 -9.04
N GLY A 207 11.61 8.49 -8.84
CA GLY A 207 12.65 9.41 -9.27
C GLY A 207 12.63 9.70 -10.77
N SER A 208 12.17 8.76 -11.60
CA SER A 208 12.03 8.92 -13.05
C SER A 208 10.98 7.98 -13.69
N TRP A 209 10.47 8.34 -14.87
CA TRP A 209 9.54 7.49 -15.65
C TRP A 209 10.17 6.18 -16.13
N ALA A 210 11.50 6.14 -16.30
CA ALA A 210 12.17 4.91 -16.69
C ALA A 210 12.25 3.93 -15.50
N ALA A 211 12.70 4.41 -14.34
CA ALA A 211 12.62 3.69 -13.08
C ALA A 211 11.20 3.21 -12.77
N TRP A 212 10.20 4.08 -12.89
CA TRP A 212 8.80 3.68 -12.71
C TRP A 212 8.39 2.52 -13.62
N ARG A 213 8.71 2.58 -14.93
CA ARG A 213 8.40 1.48 -15.85
C ARG A 213 9.09 0.17 -15.46
N GLU A 214 10.32 0.25 -14.97
CA GLU A 214 11.06 -0.92 -14.50
C GLU A 214 10.42 -1.53 -13.24
N HIS A 215 10.07 -0.70 -12.26
CA HIS A 215 9.36 -1.11 -11.05
C HIS A 215 8.01 -1.75 -11.38
N THR A 216 7.23 -1.11 -12.25
CA THR A 216 5.95 -1.63 -12.75
C THR A 216 6.12 -2.95 -13.48
N ALA A 217 7.13 -3.08 -14.36
CA ALA A 217 7.39 -4.34 -15.06
C ALA A 217 7.79 -5.46 -14.09
N PHE A 218 8.57 -5.12 -13.06
CA PHE A 218 8.99 -6.06 -12.02
C PHE A 218 7.80 -6.53 -11.17
N SER A 219 6.95 -5.61 -10.70
CA SER A 219 5.71 -5.90 -9.98
C SER A 219 4.78 -6.78 -10.82
N ASN A 220 4.50 -6.39 -12.06
CA ASN A 220 3.64 -7.14 -12.97
C ASN A 220 4.16 -8.57 -13.19
N PHE A 221 5.46 -8.73 -13.44
CA PHE A 221 6.06 -10.06 -13.57
C PHE A 221 5.85 -10.89 -12.31
N ASN A 222 6.10 -10.32 -11.13
CA ASN A 222 5.98 -11.04 -9.86
C ASN A 222 4.54 -11.49 -9.58
N HIS A 223 3.56 -10.62 -9.81
CA HIS A 223 2.15 -10.94 -9.68
C HIS A 223 1.73 -12.02 -10.68
N ASN A 224 2.08 -11.85 -11.96
CA ASN A 224 1.69 -12.81 -13.00
C ASN A 224 2.33 -14.20 -12.79
N ALA A 225 3.62 -14.25 -12.42
CA ALA A 225 4.32 -15.50 -12.13
C ALA A 225 3.73 -16.19 -10.88
N SER A 226 3.45 -15.43 -9.82
CA SER A 226 2.77 -15.94 -8.62
C SER A 226 1.39 -16.47 -8.96
N GLY A 227 0.65 -15.79 -9.84
CA GLY A 227 -0.68 -16.22 -10.29
C GLY A 227 -0.66 -17.60 -10.94
N TRP A 228 0.32 -17.90 -11.80
CA TRP A 228 0.47 -19.24 -12.36
C TRP A 228 0.76 -20.31 -11.30
N LEU A 229 1.63 -20.01 -10.33
CA LEU A 229 1.90 -20.93 -9.20
C LEU A 229 0.64 -21.20 -8.38
N VAL A 230 -0.16 -20.16 -8.13
CA VAL A 230 -1.42 -20.24 -7.37
C VAL A 230 -2.49 -21.02 -8.15
N VAL A 231 -2.61 -20.85 -9.47
CA VAL A 231 -3.49 -21.67 -10.32
C VAL A 231 -3.09 -23.15 -10.22
N LEU A 232 -1.80 -23.47 -10.37
CA LEU A 232 -1.30 -24.85 -10.25
C LEU A 232 -1.56 -25.42 -8.86
N MET A 233 -1.42 -24.62 -7.80
CA MET A 233 -1.72 -25.01 -6.43
C MET A 233 -3.21 -25.35 -6.27
N GLY A 234 -4.11 -24.50 -6.76
CA GLY A 234 -5.56 -24.75 -6.71
C GLY A 234 -5.97 -25.99 -7.51
N LEU A 235 -5.37 -26.22 -8.68
CA LEU A 235 -5.56 -27.45 -9.45
C LEU A 235 -5.11 -28.69 -8.68
N ALA A 236 -3.93 -28.63 -8.04
CA ALA A 236 -3.41 -29.71 -7.20
C ALA A 236 -4.31 -29.98 -5.98
N MET A 237 -4.88 -28.94 -5.36
CA MET A 237 -5.88 -29.08 -4.30
C MET A 237 -7.14 -29.79 -4.80
N GLY A 238 -7.66 -29.40 -5.96
CA GLY A 238 -8.84 -30.03 -6.57
C GLY A 238 -8.62 -31.51 -6.88
N VAL A 239 -7.47 -31.82 -7.49
CA VAL A 239 -7.02 -33.19 -7.76
C VAL A 239 -6.97 -34.03 -6.48
N ALA A 240 -6.40 -33.51 -5.40
CA ALA A 240 -6.32 -34.21 -4.12
C ALA A 240 -7.72 -34.55 -3.54
N VAL A 241 -8.71 -33.70 -3.78
CA VAL A 241 -10.11 -33.93 -3.39
C VAL A 241 -10.80 -34.98 -4.27
N VAL A 242 -10.48 -35.03 -5.57
CA VAL A 242 -11.11 -35.93 -6.56
C VAL A 242 -10.53 -37.35 -6.53
N TRP A 243 -9.22 -37.52 -6.33
CA TRP A 243 -8.60 -38.86 -6.39
C TRP A 243 -8.36 -39.53 -5.04
N GLY A 244 -8.64 -38.85 -3.92
CA GLY A 244 -8.49 -39.44 -2.58
C GLY A 244 -7.04 -39.79 -2.23
N ARG A 245 -6.76 -40.15 -0.98
CA ARG A 245 -5.38 -40.45 -0.51
C ARG A 245 -4.91 -41.86 -0.88
N GLU A 246 -5.83 -42.80 -1.05
CA GLU A 246 -5.51 -44.22 -1.19
C GLU A 246 -4.94 -44.57 -2.57
N GLU A 247 -5.46 -43.96 -3.64
CA GLU A 247 -5.02 -44.28 -5.00
C GLU A 247 -3.77 -43.48 -5.43
N HIS A 248 -3.65 -42.22 -4.99
CA HIS A 248 -2.65 -41.29 -5.52
C HIS A 248 -1.97 -40.44 -4.43
N GLY A 249 -1.51 -41.09 -3.35
CA GLY A 249 -0.96 -40.40 -2.17
C GLY A 249 0.16 -39.39 -2.43
N ARG A 250 0.97 -39.55 -3.50
CA ARG A 250 2.01 -38.59 -3.90
C ARG A 250 1.45 -37.24 -4.38
N LEU A 251 0.27 -37.23 -5.02
CA LEU A 251 -0.34 -36.00 -5.54
C LEU A 251 -0.76 -35.05 -4.43
N HIS A 252 -1.01 -35.56 -3.22
CA HIS A 252 -1.37 -34.74 -2.05
C HIS A 252 -0.22 -33.86 -1.57
N PHE A 253 1.03 -34.20 -1.92
CA PHE A 253 2.20 -33.36 -1.64
C PHE A 253 2.42 -32.25 -2.67
N LEU A 254 1.72 -32.25 -3.80
CA LEU A 254 1.94 -31.23 -4.83
C LEU A 254 1.56 -29.84 -4.35
N TRP A 255 0.39 -29.68 -3.73
CA TRP A 255 -0.08 -28.35 -3.34
C TRP A 255 0.77 -27.72 -2.21
N PRO A 256 1.23 -28.45 -1.16
CA PRO A 256 2.12 -27.85 -0.17
C PRO A 256 3.51 -27.58 -0.77
N THR A 257 3.97 -28.39 -1.73
CA THR A 257 5.21 -28.10 -2.48
C THR A 257 5.10 -26.80 -3.25
N LEU A 258 3.99 -26.59 -3.97
CA LEU A 258 3.74 -25.37 -4.73
C LEU A 258 3.61 -24.16 -3.80
N ALA A 259 2.99 -24.30 -2.63
CA ALA A 259 2.96 -23.26 -1.60
C ALA A 259 4.38 -22.89 -1.13
N LEU A 260 5.24 -23.88 -0.85
CA LEU A 260 6.64 -23.64 -0.50
C LEU A 260 7.43 -22.98 -1.64
N GLY A 261 7.16 -23.37 -2.89
CA GLY A 261 7.74 -22.76 -4.07
C GLY A 261 7.33 -21.29 -4.24
N LEU A 262 6.05 -20.99 -4.04
CA LEU A 262 5.53 -19.62 -4.02
C LEU A 262 6.17 -18.81 -2.89
N ALA A 263 6.29 -19.38 -1.69
CA ALA A 263 6.93 -18.71 -0.56
C ALA A 263 8.40 -18.40 -0.84
N ALA A 264 9.14 -19.34 -1.44
CA ALA A 264 10.52 -19.12 -1.86
C ALA A 264 10.62 -18.03 -2.94
N PHE A 265 9.69 -18.02 -3.90
CA PHE A 265 9.61 -16.98 -4.92
C PHE A 265 9.40 -15.59 -4.31
N ILE A 266 8.42 -15.44 -3.41
CA ILE A 266 8.14 -14.18 -2.72
C ILE A 266 9.33 -13.75 -1.88
N LEU A 267 9.83 -14.60 -0.98
CA LEU A 267 10.94 -14.26 -0.09
C LEU A 267 12.20 -13.85 -0.86
N TYR A 268 12.42 -14.46 -2.02
CA TYR A 268 13.52 -14.12 -2.91
C TYR A 268 13.30 -12.78 -3.60
N ARG A 269 12.18 -12.62 -4.34
CA ARG A 269 12.04 -11.60 -5.39
C ARG A 269 11.08 -10.45 -5.06
N SER A 270 10.31 -10.50 -3.98
CA SER A 270 9.28 -9.49 -3.72
C SER A 270 9.79 -8.04 -3.75
N ASP A 271 11.03 -7.83 -3.29
CA ASP A 271 11.60 -6.50 -3.10
C ASP A 271 12.93 -6.40 -3.88
N PRO A 272 12.99 -5.67 -5.01
CA PRO A 272 14.18 -5.62 -5.85
C PRO A 272 15.35 -4.88 -5.19
N GLU A 273 15.08 -4.02 -4.20
CA GLU A 273 16.08 -3.23 -3.50
C GLU A 273 16.78 -4.03 -2.40
N TYR A 274 16.10 -5.01 -1.80
CA TYR A 274 16.52 -5.66 -0.56
C TYR A 274 16.93 -7.13 -0.76
N TRP A 275 17.83 -7.58 0.11
CA TRP A 275 18.26 -8.97 0.18
C TRP A 275 17.06 -9.94 0.27
N PRO A 276 17.10 -11.10 -0.42
CA PRO A 276 18.24 -11.68 -1.13
C PRO A 276 18.41 -11.28 -2.60
N TYR A 277 17.47 -10.53 -3.18
CA TYR A 277 17.55 -10.14 -4.59
C TYR A 277 18.39 -8.87 -4.78
N GLY A 278 18.14 -7.86 -3.95
CA GLY A 278 18.78 -6.56 -4.04
C GLY A 278 20.02 -6.40 -3.18
N ALA A 279 20.66 -5.26 -3.34
CA ALA A 279 21.93 -4.93 -2.68
C ALA A 279 21.76 -4.45 -1.23
N ARG A 280 20.58 -3.95 -0.84
CA ARG A 280 20.32 -3.48 0.53
C ARG A 280 20.14 -4.65 1.49
N SER A 281 20.54 -4.45 2.74
CA SER A 281 20.48 -5.48 3.76
C SER A 281 19.05 -5.77 4.23
N LEU A 282 18.84 -6.94 4.83
CA LEU A 282 17.57 -7.29 5.50
C LEU A 282 17.25 -6.32 6.66
N VAL A 283 18.26 -5.77 7.33
CA VAL A 283 18.08 -4.80 8.42
C VAL A 283 17.50 -3.49 7.89
N GLU A 284 17.94 -3.06 6.70
CA GLU A 284 17.38 -1.87 6.04
C GLU A 284 15.93 -2.10 5.60
N ALA A 285 15.56 -3.34 5.24
CA ALA A 285 14.18 -3.68 4.91
C ALA A 285 13.23 -3.51 6.10
N LEU A 286 13.72 -3.61 7.34
CA LEU A 286 12.90 -3.36 8.55
C LEU A 286 12.51 -1.89 8.71
N GLY A 287 13.15 -0.97 7.98
CA GLY A 287 12.74 0.43 7.89
C GLY A 287 11.67 0.67 6.83
N ASP A 288 11.35 -0.32 6.00
CA ASP A 288 10.37 -0.26 4.95
C ASP A 288 9.19 -1.17 5.26
N ARG A 289 8.01 -0.56 5.40
CA ARG A 289 6.80 -1.27 5.78
C ARG A 289 6.37 -2.26 4.70
N GLU A 290 6.49 -1.89 3.44
CA GLU A 290 6.07 -2.73 2.32
C GLU A 290 6.94 -3.98 2.26
N ALA A 291 8.27 -3.81 2.37
CA ALA A 291 9.20 -4.93 2.43
C ALA A 291 8.91 -5.86 3.62
N ILE A 292 8.58 -5.30 4.81
CA ILE A 292 8.14 -6.12 5.96
C ILE A 292 6.89 -6.93 5.62
N GLU A 293 5.88 -6.30 5.01
CA GLU A 293 4.62 -6.95 4.64
C GLU A 293 4.87 -8.10 3.65
N HIS A 294 5.74 -7.91 2.65
CA HIS A 294 6.14 -8.97 1.72
C HIS A 294 6.90 -10.12 2.42
N LYS A 295 7.89 -9.82 3.26
CA LYS A 295 8.66 -10.87 3.96
C LYS A 295 7.77 -11.65 4.94
N LEU A 296 6.90 -10.98 5.69
CA LEU A 296 5.95 -11.64 6.58
C LEU A 296 4.96 -12.51 5.80
N SER A 297 4.46 -12.04 4.67
CA SER A 297 3.57 -12.82 3.79
C SER A 297 4.25 -14.09 3.29
N GLY A 298 5.52 -13.99 2.86
CA GLY A 298 6.32 -15.14 2.48
C GLY A 298 6.46 -16.16 3.63
N LEU A 299 6.77 -15.71 4.86
CA LEU A 299 6.89 -16.59 6.04
C LEU A 299 5.57 -17.27 6.42
N ILE A 300 4.44 -16.56 6.28
CA ILE A 300 3.10 -17.13 6.48
C ILE A 300 2.87 -18.30 5.51
N ILE A 301 3.22 -18.14 4.23
CA ILE A 301 3.06 -19.20 3.24
C ILE A 301 4.04 -20.36 3.50
N VAL A 302 5.26 -20.10 3.98
CA VAL A 302 6.17 -21.16 4.45
C VAL A 302 5.51 -21.99 5.55
N ALA A 303 4.92 -21.34 6.56
CA ALA A 303 4.25 -22.03 7.66
C ALA A 303 3.09 -22.92 7.16
N ILE A 304 2.27 -22.40 6.24
CA ILE A 304 1.19 -23.16 5.59
C ILE A 304 1.77 -24.38 4.86
N GLY A 305 2.75 -24.17 3.99
CA GLY A 305 3.36 -25.25 3.19
C GLY A 305 3.98 -26.35 4.05
N ILE A 306 4.71 -25.99 5.11
CA ILE A 306 5.31 -26.98 6.03
C ILE A 306 4.23 -27.75 6.79
N VAL A 307 3.26 -27.06 7.41
CA VAL A 307 2.22 -27.72 8.20
C VAL A 307 1.42 -28.68 7.34
N GLU A 308 1.07 -28.27 6.14
CA GLU A 308 0.25 -29.08 5.24
C GLU A 308 1.03 -30.25 4.66
N TRP A 309 2.33 -30.07 4.38
CA TRP A 309 3.21 -31.19 4.07
C TRP A 309 3.24 -32.22 5.20
N LEU A 310 3.41 -31.77 6.44
CA LEU A 310 3.47 -32.65 7.61
C LEU A 310 2.11 -33.30 7.93
N ARG A 311 0.99 -32.65 7.62
CA ARG A 311 -0.36 -33.23 7.67
C ARG A 311 -0.56 -34.31 6.62
N VAL A 312 -0.06 -34.11 5.40
CA VAL A 312 -0.11 -35.13 4.34
C VAL A 312 0.76 -36.33 4.72
N ARG A 313 1.95 -36.09 5.30
CA ARG A 313 2.85 -37.14 5.83
C ARG A 313 2.26 -37.90 7.02
N GLY A 314 1.27 -37.34 7.72
CA GLY A 314 0.67 -37.91 8.92
C GLY A 314 1.43 -37.62 10.21
N THR A 315 2.52 -36.84 10.17
CA THR A 315 3.27 -36.40 11.35
C THR A 315 2.42 -35.45 12.21
N LEU A 316 1.68 -34.53 11.58
CA LEU A 316 0.71 -33.67 12.25
C LEU A 316 -0.71 -34.23 12.05
N SER A 317 -1.15 -35.06 12.99
CA SER A 317 -2.43 -35.77 12.92
C SER A 317 -3.57 -35.08 13.69
N HIS A 318 -3.24 -34.14 14.58
CA HIS A 318 -4.25 -33.42 15.35
C HIS A 318 -5.05 -32.46 14.45
N TRP A 319 -6.38 -32.49 14.57
CA TRP A 319 -7.31 -31.72 13.74
C TRP A 319 -7.06 -30.20 13.73
N ALA A 320 -6.52 -29.65 14.83
CA ALA A 320 -6.21 -28.22 14.93
C ALA A 320 -5.23 -27.73 13.85
N TRP A 321 -4.32 -28.60 13.38
CA TRP A 321 -3.39 -28.25 12.31
C TRP A 321 -4.10 -27.95 10.98
N GLY A 322 -5.29 -28.53 10.75
CA GLY A 322 -6.11 -28.21 9.58
C GLY A 322 -6.86 -26.90 9.66
N LEU A 323 -6.78 -26.20 10.79
CA LEU A 323 -7.34 -24.85 10.90
C LEU A 323 -6.35 -23.78 10.44
N LEU A 324 -5.05 -24.08 10.34
CA LEU A 324 -4.05 -23.06 10.06
C LEU A 324 -4.26 -22.37 8.71
N PHE A 325 -4.43 -23.16 7.64
CA PHE A 325 -4.72 -22.63 6.31
C PHE A 325 -5.96 -21.72 6.27
N PRO A 326 -7.17 -22.17 6.68
CA PRO A 326 -8.36 -21.32 6.59
C PRO A 326 -8.24 -20.05 7.45
N TRP A 327 -7.60 -20.12 8.62
CA TRP A 327 -7.38 -18.96 9.47
C TRP A 327 -6.48 -17.91 8.83
N LEU A 328 -5.34 -18.35 8.28
CA LEU A 328 -4.40 -17.45 7.61
C LEU A 328 -4.98 -16.91 6.31
N ALA A 329 -5.75 -17.70 5.56
CA ALA A 329 -6.43 -17.24 4.36
C ALA A 329 -7.47 -16.15 4.65
N ILE A 330 -8.29 -16.31 5.71
CA ILE A 330 -9.28 -15.29 6.07
C ILE A 330 -8.60 -14.03 6.63
N THR A 331 -7.61 -14.21 7.51
CA THR A 331 -6.89 -13.07 8.10
C THR A 331 -6.12 -12.30 7.04
N GLY A 332 -5.36 -13.00 6.20
CA GLY A 332 -4.62 -12.42 5.07
C GLY A 332 -5.54 -11.78 4.04
N GLY A 333 -6.63 -12.45 3.66
CA GLY A 333 -7.63 -11.89 2.76
C GLY A 333 -8.29 -10.62 3.30
N THR A 334 -8.52 -10.57 4.61
CA THR A 334 -9.03 -9.35 5.27
C THR A 334 -8.00 -8.23 5.25
N LEU A 335 -6.74 -8.53 5.57
CA LEU A 335 -5.68 -7.54 5.45
C LEU A 335 -5.59 -6.97 4.03
N LEU A 336 -5.74 -7.82 3.00
CA LEU A 336 -5.77 -7.42 1.59
C LEU A 336 -6.98 -6.56 1.20
N LEU A 337 -8.17 -6.83 1.75
CA LEU A 337 -9.35 -5.97 1.51
C LEU A 337 -9.08 -4.52 1.85
N PHE A 338 -8.22 -4.30 2.83
CA PHE A 338 -7.89 -2.97 3.27
C PHE A 338 -6.53 -2.52 2.73
N HIS A 339 -5.63 -3.43 2.35
CA HIS A 339 -4.30 -3.13 1.78
C HIS A 339 -4.41 -2.17 0.60
N LEU A 340 -3.79 -1.00 0.77
CA LEU A 340 -3.86 0.10 -0.18
C LEU A 340 -2.47 0.73 -0.30
N HIS A 341 -1.89 0.75 -1.50
CA HIS A 341 -0.68 1.52 -1.83
C HIS A 341 -1.04 2.97 -2.27
N PRO A 342 -0.26 3.97 -1.83
CA PRO A 342 -0.56 5.40 -2.04
C PRO A 342 -0.73 5.83 -3.50
N VAL A 343 0.07 5.31 -4.44
CA VAL A 343 0.04 5.80 -5.83
C VAL A 343 -0.22 4.71 -6.85
N SER A 344 0.22 3.46 -6.62
CA SER A 344 -0.18 2.35 -7.51
C SER A 344 -1.67 2.02 -7.51
N ASN A 345 -2.40 2.38 -6.46
CA ASN A 345 -3.85 2.21 -6.41
C ASN A 345 -4.62 3.23 -7.24
N PHE A 346 -4.01 4.38 -7.53
CA PHE A 346 -4.57 5.39 -8.42
C PHE A 346 -4.08 5.09 -9.82
N ASN A 347 -4.68 4.02 -10.34
CA ASN A 347 -4.37 3.49 -11.63
C ASN A 347 -4.49 4.62 -12.68
N TYR A 348 -3.37 4.99 -13.31
CA TYR A 348 -3.30 5.94 -14.44
C TYR A 348 -4.22 5.54 -15.62
N LEU A 349 -4.71 4.30 -15.62
CA LEU A 349 -5.54 3.67 -16.66
C LEU A 349 -7.00 3.42 -16.22
N GLY A 350 -7.43 3.92 -15.05
CA GLY A 350 -8.84 3.88 -14.64
C GLY A 350 -9.34 2.54 -14.06
N ARG A 351 -8.44 1.65 -13.62
CA ARG A 351 -8.80 0.44 -12.85
C ARG A 351 -8.64 0.69 -11.35
N ASN A 352 -9.63 1.32 -10.72
CA ASN A 352 -9.67 1.56 -9.27
C ASN A 352 -9.35 0.29 -8.47
N ASN A 353 -8.22 0.20 -7.76
CA ASN A 353 -7.91 -0.72 -6.64
C ASN A 353 -8.50 -2.16 -6.67
N GLN A 354 -8.85 -2.68 -7.85
CA GLN A 354 -9.64 -3.90 -7.98
C GLN A 354 -8.85 -5.16 -7.64
N PRO A 355 -7.53 -5.25 -7.94
CA PRO A 355 -6.78 -6.47 -7.66
C PRO A 355 -6.84 -6.86 -6.18
N HIS A 356 -6.37 -6.02 -5.25
CA HIS A 356 -6.32 -6.39 -3.82
C HIS A 356 -7.67 -6.61 -3.15
N ILE A 357 -8.70 -5.86 -3.55
CA ILE A 357 -10.06 -6.10 -3.03
C ILE A 357 -10.57 -7.46 -3.51
N THR A 358 -10.45 -7.73 -4.81
CA THR A 358 -10.98 -8.98 -5.37
C THR A 358 -10.19 -10.20 -4.91
N GLU A 359 -8.88 -10.07 -4.70
CA GLU A 359 -7.99 -11.04 -4.06
C GLU A 359 -8.38 -11.25 -2.59
N GLY A 360 -8.57 -10.17 -1.83
CA GLY A 360 -9.00 -10.25 -0.43
C GLY A 360 -10.32 -11.02 -0.26
N ILE A 361 -11.31 -10.75 -1.11
CA ILE A 361 -12.59 -11.47 -1.13
C ILE A 361 -12.37 -12.96 -1.45
N THR A 362 -11.62 -13.30 -2.49
CA THR A 362 -11.42 -14.70 -2.88
C THR A 362 -10.65 -15.49 -1.82
N ALA A 363 -9.67 -14.89 -1.14
CA ALA A 363 -8.96 -15.49 -0.01
C ALA A 363 -9.89 -15.77 1.19
N ILE A 364 -10.73 -14.79 1.57
CA ILE A 364 -11.71 -14.96 2.66
C ILE A 364 -12.68 -16.09 2.33
N LEU A 365 -13.24 -16.11 1.12
CA LEU A 365 -14.15 -17.16 0.68
C LEU A 365 -13.46 -18.53 0.65
N ALA A 366 -12.21 -18.61 0.20
CA ALA A 366 -11.46 -19.86 0.17
C ALA A 366 -11.24 -20.42 1.58
N GLY A 367 -10.82 -19.56 2.52
CA GLY A 367 -10.65 -19.95 3.91
C GLY A 367 -11.97 -20.33 4.58
N ALA A 368 -13.04 -19.55 4.37
CA ALA A 368 -14.36 -19.84 4.96
C ALA A 368 -14.93 -21.17 4.45
N THR A 369 -14.88 -21.42 3.15
CA THR A 369 -15.36 -22.68 2.55
C THR A 369 -14.54 -23.89 3.02
N TYR A 370 -13.22 -23.73 3.17
CA TYR A 370 -12.34 -24.77 3.70
C TYR A 370 -12.69 -25.09 5.16
N LEU A 371 -12.89 -24.06 5.98
CA LEU A 371 -13.22 -24.20 7.40
C LEU A 371 -14.56 -24.93 7.61
N LEU A 372 -15.58 -24.54 6.84
CA LEU A 372 -16.90 -25.17 6.86
C LEU A 372 -16.87 -26.64 6.41
N ALA A 373 -15.96 -26.98 5.49
CA ALA A 373 -15.72 -28.36 5.06
C ALA A 373 -15.03 -29.20 6.15
N GLU A 374 -13.99 -28.67 6.81
CA GLU A 374 -13.28 -29.31 7.92
C GLU A 374 -14.17 -29.52 9.15
N TRP A 375 -15.10 -28.59 9.41
CA TRP A 375 -16.11 -28.74 10.47
C TRP A 375 -17.24 -29.72 10.15
N GLY A 376 -17.27 -30.27 8.93
CA GLY A 376 -18.29 -31.23 8.52
C GLY A 376 -19.70 -30.64 8.49
N ILE A 377 -19.81 -29.32 8.34
CA ILE A 377 -21.07 -28.60 8.08
C ILE A 377 -21.43 -28.80 6.60
N MET A 378 -20.47 -28.58 5.70
CA MET A 378 -20.61 -28.83 4.28
C MET A 378 -20.03 -30.20 3.90
N ARG A 379 -20.83 -31.25 4.13
CA ARG A 379 -20.37 -32.65 4.02
C ARG A 379 -20.24 -33.18 2.60
N GLN A 380 -20.94 -32.59 1.64
CA GLN A 380 -20.95 -33.09 0.27
C GLN A 380 -19.60 -32.82 -0.41
N ARG A 381 -19.15 -33.76 -1.22
CA ARG A 381 -17.80 -33.77 -1.80
C ARG A 381 -17.47 -32.51 -2.61
N TRP A 382 -18.46 -31.93 -3.29
CA TRP A 382 -18.29 -30.72 -4.10
C TRP A 382 -17.95 -29.48 -3.27
N TRP A 383 -18.37 -29.40 -2.00
CA TRP A 383 -17.99 -28.27 -1.13
C TRP A 383 -16.50 -28.28 -0.77
N ARG A 384 -15.85 -29.45 -0.84
CA ARG A 384 -14.39 -29.57 -0.69
C ARG A 384 -13.63 -29.08 -1.92
N LEU A 385 -14.29 -28.92 -3.06
CA LEU A 385 -13.71 -28.28 -4.26
C LEU A 385 -13.77 -26.76 -4.20
N GLY A 386 -14.64 -26.19 -3.36
CA GLY A 386 -14.81 -24.72 -3.22
C GLY A 386 -13.49 -23.98 -3.00
N PRO A 387 -12.66 -24.37 -2.01
CA PRO A 387 -11.35 -23.74 -1.79
C PRO A 387 -10.43 -23.83 -3.01
N ALA A 388 -10.40 -24.98 -3.69
CA ALA A 388 -9.57 -25.17 -4.88
C ALA A 388 -10.00 -24.22 -6.02
N VAL A 389 -11.30 -24.09 -6.27
CA VAL A 389 -11.84 -23.19 -7.30
C VAL A 389 -11.53 -21.73 -6.96
N LEU A 390 -11.67 -21.33 -5.70
CA LEU A 390 -11.40 -19.96 -5.27
C LEU A 390 -9.90 -19.62 -5.31
N VAL A 391 -9.03 -20.59 -5.02
CA VAL A 391 -7.58 -20.45 -5.20
C VAL A 391 -7.22 -20.34 -6.69
N ILE A 392 -7.88 -21.10 -7.58
CA ILE A 392 -7.70 -20.94 -9.04
C ILE A 392 -8.13 -19.53 -9.49
N LEU A 393 -9.27 -19.04 -9.00
CA LEU A 393 -9.76 -17.70 -9.31
C LEU A 393 -8.78 -16.62 -8.85
N MET A 394 -8.24 -16.75 -7.63
CA MET A 394 -7.17 -15.89 -7.12
C MET A 394 -5.96 -15.91 -8.05
N GLY A 395 -5.50 -17.09 -8.48
CA GLY A 395 -4.39 -17.19 -9.41
C GLY A 395 -4.67 -16.52 -10.75
N ALA A 396 -5.91 -16.61 -11.26
CA ALA A 396 -6.33 -15.90 -12.47
C ALA A 396 -6.35 -14.37 -12.29
N GLN A 397 -6.78 -13.86 -11.12
CA GLN A 397 -6.71 -12.44 -10.80
C GLN A 397 -5.27 -11.93 -10.86
N LEU A 398 -4.33 -12.66 -10.26
CA LEU A 398 -2.90 -12.34 -10.27
C LEU A 398 -2.26 -12.42 -11.68
N ILE A 399 -2.69 -13.36 -12.52
CA ILE A 399 -2.24 -13.44 -13.94
C ILE A 399 -2.69 -12.22 -14.74
N LEU A 400 -3.86 -11.67 -14.41
CA LEU A 400 -4.43 -10.50 -15.08
C LEU A 400 -4.07 -9.17 -14.38
N TYR A 401 -3.29 -9.24 -13.30
CA TYR A 401 -2.80 -8.09 -12.56
C TYR A 401 -2.01 -7.18 -13.49
N LEU A 402 -2.30 -5.89 -13.38
CA LEU A 402 -1.59 -4.81 -14.03
C LEU A 402 -1.57 -3.62 -13.06
N GLU A 403 -0.37 -3.19 -12.70
CA GLU A 403 -0.12 -1.95 -11.95
C GLU A 403 -0.80 -0.73 -12.61
#